data_AF-A0A7X9P1I3-F1
#
_entry.id   AF-A0A7X9P1I3-F1
#
_cell.length_a   1.000
_cell.length_b   1.000
_cell.length_c   1.000
_cell.angle_alpha   90.00
_cell.angle_beta   90.00
_cell.angle_gamma   90.00
#
_symmetry.space_group_name_H-M   'P 1'
#
loop_
_entity.id
_entity.type
_entity.pdbx_description
1 polymer ?
#
loop_
_entity_poly.entity_id
_entity_poly.type
_entity_poly.pdbx_seq_one_letter_code
_entity_poly.pdbx_strand_id
1 'polypeptide(L)'
;MKKIIALSVLVLMSVVAFAQNTPVPKWVKNNAENYVEFATKEWKLSKEQQEVIYDYRLDLMVKRSQVYKQKKEGELTQEEAKTKIQAIQKEASQKFTKYLNIKWKEYYRVDKAFNEAQKAKKAQKSK
;
A
#
# COMPACT_ATOMS: atom_id res chain seq x y z
N MET A 1 -1.76 -49.01 -11.58
CA MET A 1 -2.73 -47.91 -11.37
C MET A 1 -2.84 -47.61 -9.89
N LYS A 2 -2.68 -46.32 -9.51
CA LYS A 2 -3.05 -45.70 -8.23
C LYS A 2 -2.26 -46.28 -7.04
N LYS A 3 -1.24 -45.61 -6.49
CA LYS A 3 -1.36 -44.44 -5.62
C LYS A 3 0.04 -43.78 -5.46
N ILE A 4 0.32 -42.73 -6.21
CA ILE A 4 1.39 -41.77 -5.91
C ILE A 4 0.73 -40.40 -5.94
N ILE A 5 -0.11 -40.11 -4.94
CA ILE A 5 -0.65 -38.77 -4.70
C ILE A 5 -0.80 -38.63 -3.19
N ALA A 6 0.30 -38.38 -2.50
CA ALA A 6 0.29 -38.02 -1.07
C ALA A 6 1.51 -37.16 -0.73
N LEU A 7 1.92 -36.25 -1.63
CA LEU A 7 3.16 -35.48 -1.46
C LEU A 7 3.07 -34.09 -2.10
N SER A 8 1.96 -33.38 -1.90
CA SER A 8 1.81 -32.02 -2.45
C SER A 8 0.74 -31.15 -1.76
N VAL A 9 0.41 -31.37 -0.48
CA VAL A 9 -0.54 -30.51 0.27
C VAL A 9 0.00 -30.10 1.66
N LEU A 10 1.32 -30.13 1.88
CA LEU A 10 1.93 -29.76 3.17
C LEU A 10 2.98 -28.65 3.00
N VAL A 11 2.64 -27.60 2.24
CA VAL A 11 3.34 -26.31 2.23
C VAL A 11 2.31 -25.20 2.40
N LEU A 12 1.50 -25.31 3.46
CA LEU A 12 0.40 -24.39 3.76
C LEU A 12 0.50 -23.71 5.12
N MET A 13 1.62 -23.85 5.85
CA MET A 13 1.82 -23.15 7.13
C MET A 13 3.30 -22.85 7.40
N SER A 14 3.90 -21.93 6.65
CA SER A 14 4.97 -21.11 7.23
C SER A 14 4.38 -19.75 7.58
N VAL A 15 3.80 -19.74 8.79
CA VAL A 15 3.44 -18.56 9.53
C VAL A 15 4.69 -17.70 9.65
N VAL A 16 4.73 -16.63 8.89
CA VAL A 16 5.64 -15.53 9.16
C VAL A 16 4.79 -14.37 9.65
N ALA A 17 4.31 -14.54 10.88
CA ALA A 17 3.79 -13.46 11.70
C ALA A 17 4.96 -12.55 12.15
N PHE A 18 5.62 -11.86 11.21
CA PHE A 18 6.49 -10.71 11.53
C PHE A 18 5.64 -9.44 11.56
N ALA A 19 4.63 -9.39 12.44
CA ALA A 19 3.72 -8.26 12.55
C ALA A 19 3.64 -7.66 13.97
N GLN A 20 4.63 -7.91 14.83
CA GLN A 20 4.72 -7.28 16.14
C GLN A 20 6.05 -6.51 16.24
N ASN A 21 5.96 -5.19 16.40
CA ASN A 21 7.05 -4.25 16.75
C ASN A 21 8.10 -3.84 15.71
N THR A 22 7.88 -3.97 14.40
CA THR A 22 8.78 -3.26 13.47
C THR A 22 8.40 -1.77 13.43
N PRO A 23 9.27 -0.84 13.86
CA PRO A 23 8.96 0.58 13.81
C PRO A 23 8.71 0.99 12.36
N VAL A 24 7.57 1.64 12.11
CA VAL A 24 7.22 2.16 10.79
C VAL A 24 8.29 3.16 10.34
N PRO A 25 8.94 2.96 9.17
CA PRO A 25 9.98 3.87 8.71
C PRO A 25 9.48 5.32 8.59
N LYS A 26 10.31 6.29 8.95
CA LYS A 26 9.95 7.73 8.91
C LYS A 26 9.42 8.16 7.54
N TRP A 27 10.02 7.66 6.45
CA TRP A 27 9.58 8.00 5.09
C TRP A 27 8.16 7.50 4.77
N VAL A 28 7.71 6.41 5.40
CA VAL A 28 6.34 5.88 5.27
C VAL A 28 5.36 6.81 5.97
N LYS A 29 5.66 7.21 7.22
CA LYS A 29 4.85 8.18 7.97
C LYS A 29 4.73 9.50 7.20
N ASN A 30 5.87 10.05 6.76
CA ASN A 30 5.88 11.27 5.96
C ASN A 30 5.06 11.13 4.67
N ASN A 31 5.06 9.96 4.01
CA ASN A 31 4.22 9.77 2.82
C ASN A 31 2.73 9.86 3.16
N ALA A 32 2.31 9.22 4.25
CA ALA A 32 0.93 9.27 4.72
C ALA A 32 0.50 10.69 5.09
N GLU A 33 1.33 11.43 5.83
CA GLU A 33 1.09 12.84 6.19
C GLU A 33 0.93 13.71 4.94
N ASN A 34 1.89 13.64 4.00
CA ASN A 34 1.84 14.41 2.76
C ASN A 34 0.63 14.06 1.89
N TYR A 35 0.23 12.78 1.89
CA TYR A 35 -0.95 12.34 1.14
C TYR A 35 -2.22 12.90 1.77
N VAL A 36 -2.37 12.86 3.09
CA VAL A 36 -3.52 13.41 3.80
C VAL A 36 -3.61 14.91 3.58
N GLU A 37 -2.49 15.64 3.65
CA GLU A 37 -2.46 17.08 3.36
C GLU A 37 -2.95 17.36 1.92
N PHE A 38 -2.49 16.57 0.96
CA PHE A 38 -2.90 16.69 -0.45
C PHE A 38 -4.39 16.35 -0.63
N ALA A 39 -4.83 15.20 -0.10
CA ALA A 39 -6.20 14.73 -0.19
C ALA A 39 -7.19 15.66 0.53
N THR A 40 -6.77 16.32 1.61
CA THR A 40 -7.58 17.33 2.32
C THR A 40 -7.89 18.52 1.41
N LYS A 41 -6.94 18.94 0.57
CA LYS A 41 -7.16 20.04 -0.39
C LYS A 41 -8.13 19.63 -1.51
N GLU A 42 -8.03 18.39 -1.97
CA GLU A 42 -8.86 17.86 -3.07
C GLU A 42 -10.29 17.51 -2.62
N TRP A 43 -10.44 16.89 -1.44
CA TRP A 43 -11.71 16.34 -0.97
C TRP A 43 -12.32 17.11 0.20
N LYS A 44 -11.66 18.15 0.70
CA LYS A 44 -12.10 18.97 1.85
C LYS A 44 -12.37 18.12 3.10
N LEU A 45 -11.41 17.27 3.45
CA LEU A 45 -11.55 16.29 4.54
C LEU A 45 -11.69 16.96 5.92
N SER A 46 -12.61 16.45 6.75
CA SER A 46 -12.69 16.77 8.17
C SER A 46 -11.47 16.21 8.93
N LYS A 47 -11.29 16.60 10.21
CA LYS A 47 -10.19 16.06 11.03
C LYS A 47 -10.30 14.55 11.23
N GLU A 48 -11.51 14.07 11.49
CA GLU A 48 -11.80 12.64 11.66
C GLU A 48 -11.49 11.87 10.36
N GLN A 49 -11.87 12.45 9.22
CA GLN A 49 -11.54 11.87 7.93
C GLN A 49 -10.04 11.87 7.66
N GLN A 50 -9.32 12.92 8.04
CA GLN A 50 -7.86 13.00 7.91
C GLN A 50 -7.16 11.87 8.68
N GLU A 51 -7.60 11.58 9.90
CA GLU A 51 -7.06 10.48 10.72
C GLU A 51 -7.31 9.11 10.08
N VAL A 52 -8.54 8.84 9.64
CA VAL A 52 -8.86 7.55 8.99
C VAL A 52 -8.11 7.39 7.66
N ILE A 53 -8.00 8.46 6.87
CA ILE A 53 -7.25 8.44 5.62
C ILE A 53 -5.75 8.31 5.85
N TYR A 54 -5.22 8.90 6.94
CA TYR A 54 -3.84 8.69 7.38
C TYR A 54 -3.58 7.20 7.62
N ASP A 55 -4.41 6.54 8.41
CA ASP A 55 -4.24 5.13 8.76
C ASP A 55 -4.34 4.23 7.53
N TYR A 56 -5.29 4.48 6.64
CA TYR A 56 -5.40 3.71 5.39
C TYR A 56 -4.18 3.91 4.48
N ARG A 57 -3.65 5.13 4.40
CA ARG A 57 -2.45 5.40 3.60
C ARG A 57 -1.21 4.78 4.25
N LEU A 58 -1.11 4.84 5.56
CA LEU A 58 -0.03 4.25 6.34
C LEU A 58 0.00 2.73 6.12
N ASP A 59 -1.14 2.04 6.28
CA ASP A 59 -1.28 0.59 6.04
C ASP A 59 -0.87 0.21 4.61
N LEU A 60 -1.37 0.94 3.60
CA LEU A 60 -0.99 0.75 2.20
C LEU A 60 0.53 0.83 2.01
N MET A 61 1.18 1.84 2.58
CA MET A 61 2.60 2.07 2.40
C MET A 61 3.46 1.06 3.18
N VAL A 62 3.04 0.65 4.38
CA VAL A 62 3.70 -0.42 5.15
C VAL A 62 3.65 -1.74 4.38
N LYS A 63 2.47 -2.18 3.95
CA LYS A 63 2.30 -3.43 3.19
C LYS A 63 3.11 -3.41 1.88
N ARG A 64 3.10 -2.28 1.15
CA ARG A 64 3.93 -2.15 -0.07
C ARG A 64 5.43 -2.21 0.24
N SER A 65 5.87 -1.56 1.31
CA SER A 65 7.28 -1.61 1.73
C SER A 65 7.71 -3.03 2.06
N GLN A 66 6.86 -3.82 2.72
CA GLN A 66 7.13 -5.22 3.00
C GLN A 66 7.27 -6.03 1.72
N VAL A 67 6.35 -5.89 0.76
CA VAL A 67 6.45 -6.59 -0.54
C VAL A 67 7.74 -6.25 -1.28
N TYR A 68 8.16 -4.98 -1.28
CA TYR A 68 9.43 -4.59 -1.91
C TYR A 68 10.64 -5.15 -1.17
N LYS A 69 10.58 -5.24 0.16
CA LYS A 69 11.62 -5.88 0.97
C LYS A 69 11.74 -7.37 0.60
N GLN A 70 10.64 -8.10 0.58
CA GLN A 70 10.59 -9.51 0.18
C GLN A 70 11.09 -9.73 -1.25
N LYS A 71 10.72 -8.86 -2.19
CA LYS A 71 11.27 -8.90 -3.56
C LYS A 71 12.79 -8.71 -3.56
N LYS A 72 13.31 -7.75 -2.79
CA LYS A 72 14.76 -7.49 -2.71
C LYS A 72 15.51 -8.66 -2.08
N GLU A 73 14.90 -9.33 -1.11
CA GLU A 73 15.46 -10.50 -0.42
C GLU A 73 15.35 -11.79 -1.24
N GLY A 74 14.70 -11.74 -2.41
CA GLY A 74 14.51 -12.91 -3.29
C GLY A 74 13.39 -13.84 -2.85
N GLU A 75 12.62 -13.49 -1.80
CA GLU A 75 11.46 -14.25 -1.33
C GLU A 75 10.27 -14.19 -2.31
N LEU A 76 10.24 -13.14 -3.14
CA LEU A 76 9.21 -12.97 -4.18
C LEU A 76 9.85 -12.70 -5.53
N THR A 77 9.33 -13.37 -6.55
CA THR A 77 9.56 -13.00 -7.94
C THR A 77 8.95 -11.63 -8.25
N GLN A 78 9.35 -11.05 -9.38
CA GLN A 78 8.78 -9.79 -9.85
C GLN A 78 7.26 -9.87 -10.07
N GLU A 79 6.76 -10.97 -10.63
CA GLU A 79 5.34 -11.14 -10.93
C GLU A 79 4.50 -11.36 -9.67
N GLU A 80 5.02 -12.09 -8.68
CA GLU A 80 4.36 -12.23 -7.37
C GLU A 80 4.30 -10.91 -6.63
N ALA A 81 5.40 -10.15 -6.63
CA ALA A 81 5.43 -8.82 -6.02
C ALA A 81 4.42 -7.86 -6.68
N LYS A 82 4.33 -7.88 -8.02
CA LYS A 82 3.36 -7.09 -8.77
C LYS A 82 1.93 -7.46 -8.41
N THR A 83 1.61 -8.75 -8.37
CA THR A 83 0.28 -9.26 -8.00
C THR A 83 -0.09 -8.84 -6.58
N LYS A 84 0.82 -8.99 -5.61
CA LYS A 84 0.60 -8.56 -4.22
C LYS A 84 0.37 -7.05 -4.12
N ILE A 85 1.18 -6.24 -4.81
CA ILE A 85 1.02 -4.77 -4.82
C ILE A 85 -0.34 -4.39 -5.41
N GLN A 86 -0.78 -5.03 -6.50
CA GLN A 86 -2.09 -4.77 -7.10
C GLN A 86 -3.24 -5.12 -6.13
N ALA A 87 -3.13 -6.25 -5.43
CA ALA A 87 -4.12 -6.64 -4.43
C ALA A 87 -4.20 -5.63 -3.27
N ILE A 88 -3.05 -5.21 -2.73
CA ILE A 88 -2.98 -4.19 -1.66
C ILE A 88 -3.57 -2.86 -2.15
N GLN A 89 -3.24 -2.43 -3.38
CA GLN A 89 -3.76 -1.19 -3.96
C GLN A 89 -5.29 -1.25 -4.15
N LYS A 90 -5.82 -2.39 -4.56
CA LYS A 90 -7.26 -2.62 -4.72
C LYS A 90 -7.98 -2.61 -3.35
N GLU A 91 -7.42 -3.26 -2.35
CA GLU A 91 -7.96 -3.24 -0.98
C GLU A 91 -8.00 -1.80 -0.44
N ALA A 92 -6.90 -1.06 -0.59
CA ALA A 92 -6.82 0.33 -0.16
C ALA A 92 -7.83 1.20 -0.91
N SER A 93 -7.87 1.14 -2.25
CA SER A 93 -8.80 1.98 -3.02
C SER A 93 -10.26 1.73 -2.63
N GLN A 94 -10.64 0.48 -2.36
CA GLN A 94 -11.97 0.13 -1.86
C GLN A 94 -12.27 0.76 -0.49
N LYS A 95 -11.34 0.69 0.48
CA LYS A 95 -11.49 1.32 1.80
C LYS A 95 -11.71 2.82 1.68
N PHE A 96 -10.89 3.49 0.86
CA PHE A 96 -11.00 4.92 0.59
C PHE A 96 -12.35 5.28 -0.04
N THR A 97 -12.71 4.61 -1.14
CA THR A 97 -13.95 4.93 -1.88
C THR A 97 -15.19 4.71 -1.04
N LYS A 98 -15.20 3.65 -0.23
CA LYS A 98 -16.32 3.32 0.65
C LYS A 98 -16.44 4.33 1.79
N TYR A 99 -15.34 4.64 2.46
CA TYR A 99 -15.36 5.54 3.62
C TYR A 99 -15.72 6.98 3.25
N LEU A 100 -15.15 7.50 2.16
CA LEU A 100 -15.41 8.86 1.69
C LEU A 100 -16.65 8.98 0.80
N ASN A 101 -17.30 7.86 0.47
CA ASN A 101 -18.39 7.80 -0.50
C ASN A 101 -18.04 8.45 -1.86
N ILE A 102 -16.84 8.18 -2.37
CA ILE A 102 -16.35 8.71 -3.65
C ILE A 102 -16.28 7.61 -4.71
N LYS A 103 -16.37 7.99 -5.98
CA LYS A 103 -16.21 7.05 -7.11
C LYS A 103 -14.76 6.61 -7.23
N TRP A 104 -14.54 5.37 -7.67
CA TRP A 104 -13.21 4.82 -7.96
C TRP A 104 -12.35 5.72 -8.87
N LYS A 105 -12.94 6.30 -9.92
CA LYS A 105 -12.25 7.24 -10.83
C LYS A 105 -11.70 8.46 -10.09
N GLU A 106 -12.44 8.96 -9.11
CA GLU A 106 -12.04 10.13 -8.32
C GLU A 106 -10.87 9.79 -7.39
N TYR A 107 -10.91 8.62 -6.73
CA TYR A 107 -9.76 8.11 -5.98
C TYR A 107 -8.48 8.06 -6.84
N TYR A 108 -8.56 7.47 -8.03
CA TYR A 108 -7.40 7.33 -8.91
C TYR A 108 -6.91 8.67 -9.47
N ARG A 109 -7.81 9.64 -9.70
CA ARG A 109 -7.43 11.01 -10.10
C ARG A 109 -6.52 11.64 -9.05
N VAL A 110 -6.94 11.62 -7.79
CA VAL A 110 -6.17 12.21 -6.68
C VAL A 110 -4.88 11.45 -6.40
N ASP A 111 -4.91 10.12 -6.38
CA ASP A 111 -3.68 9.34 -6.17
C ASP A 111 -2.65 9.58 -7.29
N LYS A 112 -3.10 9.65 -8.55
CA LYS A 112 -2.22 10.00 -9.68
C LYS A 112 -1.62 11.40 -9.52
N ALA A 113 -2.45 12.40 -9.22
CA ALA A 113 -2.00 13.79 -9.05
C ALA A 113 -0.99 13.91 -7.88
N PHE A 114 -1.24 13.23 -6.77
CA PHE A 114 -0.30 13.15 -5.66
C PHE A 114 1.05 12.56 -6.10
N ASN A 115 1.03 11.43 -6.81
CA ASN A 115 2.25 10.76 -7.26
C ASN A 115 3.06 11.64 -8.24
N GLU A 116 2.38 12.38 -9.13
CA GLU A 116 3.02 13.34 -10.04
C GLU A 116 3.64 14.51 -9.27
N ALA A 117 2.92 15.09 -8.31
CA ALA A 117 3.44 16.16 -7.46
C ALA A 117 4.66 15.73 -6.65
N GLN A 118 4.68 14.50 -6.13
CA GLN A 118 5.82 13.94 -5.41
C GLN A 118 7.03 13.73 -6.33
N LYS A 119 6.83 13.30 -7.58
CA LYS A 119 7.90 13.19 -8.58
C LYS A 119 8.50 14.55 -8.91
N ALA A 120 7.66 15.57 -9.13
CA ALA A 120 8.10 16.93 -9.42
C ALA A 120 8.93 17.52 -8.27
N LYS A 121 8.47 17.36 -7.02
CA LYS A 121 9.21 17.79 -5.82
C LYS A 121 10.59 17.14 -5.70
N LYS A 122 10.71 15.85 -6.05
CA LYS A 122 12.01 15.15 -6.04
C LYS A 122 12.95 15.66 -7.13
N ALA A 123 12.45 15.90 -8.34
CA ALA A 123 13.24 16.40 -9.47
C ALA A 123 13.78 17.83 -9.24
N GLN A 124 13.06 18.65 -8.46
CA GLN A 124 13.53 19.99 -8.09
C GLN A 124 14.64 19.97 -7.02
N LYS A 125 14.64 18.98 -6.12
CA LYS A 125 15.67 18.83 -5.07
C LYS A 125 16.98 18.22 -5.56
N SER A 126 17.00 17.66 -6.77
CA SER A 126 18.18 17.06 -7.40
C SER A 126 18.89 18.01 -8.36
N LYS A 127 18.48 19.27 -8.42
CA LYS A 127 19.14 20.36 -9.15
C LYS A 127 19.79 21.30 -8.16
#